data_AF-A0A484NUE1-F1
#
_entry.id   AF-A0A484NUE1-F1
#
_cell.length_a   1.000
_cell.length_b   1.000
_cell.length_c   1.000
_cell.angle_alpha   90.00
_cell.angle_beta   90.00
_cell.angle_gamma   90.00
#
_symmetry.space_group_name_H-M   'P 1'
#
loop_
_entity.id
_entity.type
_entity.pdbx_description
1 polymer ?
#
loop_
_entity_poly.entity_id
_entity_poly.type
_entity_poly.pdbx_seq_one_letter_code
_entity_poly.pdbx_strand_id
1 'polypeptide(L)'
;MNTDTTSPAAGDPQAIARALCEMSTATLTTLLFKQGLRNTWIRGTSAFATVAGRRAGPAFTMRFVPAREDLATPAAWSSPTSTRHAVEAVPAGAMVVVDAMGRQDAGVFGDVLCARLHARGVAGLVTDGVLRDKEGVLGSRLPVWAAGVAAPPAVASLTFVGWQHPVACGGVAILPGDWIVADGDGAVVVPPACLPLVLADGAEQKDWRRGSTPRWRAACRCRACIRPTRQRGNAMPRCAARAESSRYHTSPAGIALPRLSGRMVSMSKAAPPTSEASDGKARQPRPKGHAVTVRDVARQAGVSVATVSRVLNGNAKVAEALQTLVRDTADQMGYTPNAGARALASQRHTAIGAIVPTLEDANFAVAIDALQRRLTAAGYTLLLASSDYDPGKELKQVRALSAHGLAGLMLVGSRHDPETYRLLAAKRIPYVNTWVVDAKHPSVGFDNRAIGRTVANYLLDLGHRELGVIAQQSLESDRAAERLAGVREALAARGLGLPQAWLIERSHKIADGQVALRRLMAGPRRPTAVLCGTDTLALGALVEARALGLSVPGDLSITGLNDIDVAAHLTPALTTVRLPADEVGARAAEYLLAKCEGQPAPVSSVVPFSLIVRASTGPAPRSARKAPRASTGKGG
;
A
#
# COMPACT_ATOMS: atom_id res chain seq x y z
N MET A 1 -43.71 -35.57 -16.95
CA MET A 1 -43.78 -34.72 -18.16
C MET A 1 -43.67 -33.28 -17.71
N ASN A 2 -42.90 -32.46 -18.45
CA ASN A 2 -42.79 -30.98 -18.46
C ASN A 2 -42.68 -30.27 -17.08
N THR A 3 -41.66 -29.44 -16.78
CA THR A 3 -41.30 -28.15 -17.43
C THR A 3 -42.50 -27.20 -17.53
N ASP A 4 -42.44 -25.92 -17.15
CA ASP A 4 -41.29 -25.02 -17.17
C ASP A 4 -41.46 -23.86 -16.16
N THR A 5 -40.37 -23.27 -15.66
CA THR A 5 -40.38 -21.99 -14.91
C THR A 5 -39.11 -21.20 -15.20
N THR A 6 -39.09 -20.56 -16.36
CA THR A 6 -37.92 -19.82 -16.86
C THR A 6 -37.68 -18.52 -16.10
N SER A 7 -36.63 -18.51 -15.28
CA SER A 7 -36.03 -17.28 -14.73
C SER A 7 -35.37 -16.44 -15.84
N PRO A 8 -35.29 -15.09 -15.74
CA PRO A 8 -34.88 -14.26 -16.87
C PRO A 8 -33.43 -14.50 -17.36
N ALA A 9 -33.32 -15.06 -18.56
CA ALA A 9 -32.15 -14.99 -19.45
C ALA A 9 -30.77 -15.25 -18.81
N ALA A 10 -30.55 -16.47 -18.30
CA ALA A 10 -29.19 -16.98 -18.09
C ALA A 10 -28.51 -17.19 -19.47
N GLY A 11 -27.66 -16.24 -19.87
CA GLY A 11 -26.86 -16.36 -21.09
C GLY A 11 -25.85 -17.52 -21.02
N ASP A 12 -25.46 -18.05 -22.18
CA ASP A 12 -24.46 -19.12 -22.28
C ASP A 12 -23.17 -18.76 -21.49
N PRO A 13 -22.76 -19.59 -20.51
CA PRO A 13 -21.54 -19.36 -19.75
C PRO A 13 -20.28 -19.24 -20.64
N GLN A 14 -20.21 -19.89 -21.80
CA GLN A 14 -19.08 -19.71 -22.71
C GLN A 14 -19.10 -18.33 -23.38
N ALA A 15 -20.26 -17.85 -23.83
CA ALA A 15 -20.42 -16.48 -24.34
C ALA A 15 -20.07 -15.43 -23.28
N ILE A 16 -20.51 -15.62 -22.03
CA ILE A 16 -20.15 -14.73 -20.91
C ILE A 16 -18.63 -14.76 -20.66
N ALA A 17 -18.02 -15.94 -20.60
CA ALA A 17 -16.58 -16.08 -20.42
C ALA A 17 -15.79 -15.37 -21.54
N ARG A 18 -16.20 -15.53 -22.80
CA ARG A 18 -15.60 -14.85 -23.97
C ARG A 18 -15.71 -13.33 -23.83
N ALA A 19 -16.90 -12.82 -23.53
CA ALA A 19 -17.16 -11.39 -23.38
C ALA A 19 -16.36 -10.75 -22.23
N LEU A 20 -16.19 -11.45 -21.11
CA LEU A 20 -15.33 -11.03 -20.00
C LEU A 20 -13.84 -11.05 -20.39
N CYS A 21 -13.38 -12.05 -21.14
CA CYS A 21 -11.98 -12.15 -21.59
C CYS A 21 -11.53 -11.02 -22.53
N GLU A 22 -12.45 -10.30 -23.18
CA GLU A 22 -12.11 -9.16 -24.04
C GLU A 22 -11.68 -7.92 -23.24
N MET A 23 -12.15 -7.76 -22.00
CA MET A 23 -11.75 -6.70 -21.07
C MET A 23 -10.52 -7.12 -20.26
N SER A 24 -9.65 -6.17 -19.88
CA SER A 24 -8.59 -6.44 -18.90
C SER A 24 -9.11 -6.38 -17.47
N THR A 25 -8.39 -7.00 -16.55
CA THR A 25 -8.58 -6.86 -15.10
C THR A 25 -8.56 -5.38 -14.66
N ALA A 26 -7.68 -4.55 -15.23
CA ALA A 26 -7.65 -3.09 -15.04
C ALA A 26 -8.93 -2.36 -15.54
N THR A 27 -9.51 -2.78 -16.67
CA THR A 27 -10.82 -2.28 -17.11
C THR A 27 -11.92 -2.73 -16.14
N LEU A 28 -11.95 -4.02 -15.78
CA LEU A 28 -12.99 -4.60 -14.92
C LEU A 28 -13.02 -3.97 -13.53
N THR A 29 -11.87 -3.82 -12.88
CA THR A 29 -11.75 -3.09 -11.60
C THR A 29 -12.24 -1.64 -11.70
N THR A 30 -11.96 -0.95 -12.81
CA THR A 30 -12.48 0.39 -13.07
C THR A 30 -14.02 0.40 -13.20
N LEU A 31 -14.61 -0.58 -13.89
CA LEU A 31 -16.06 -0.72 -14.02
C LEU A 31 -16.75 -1.04 -12.69
N LEU A 32 -16.21 -2.01 -11.95
CA LEU A 32 -16.70 -2.39 -10.62
C LEU A 32 -16.60 -1.23 -9.62
N PHE A 33 -15.54 -0.42 -9.71
CA PHE A 33 -15.39 0.80 -8.89
C PHE A 33 -16.46 1.86 -9.19
N LYS A 34 -16.91 2.03 -10.44
CA LYS A 34 -18.08 2.88 -10.77
C LYS A 34 -19.35 2.37 -10.06
N GLN A 35 -19.51 1.05 -9.93
CA GLN A 35 -20.60 0.41 -9.19
C GLN A 35 -20.39 0.41 -7.66
N GLY A 36 -19.39 1.14 -7.16
CA GLY A 36 -19.08 1.27 -5.73
C GLY A 36 -18.27 0.13 -5.11
N LEU A 37 -17.95 -0.92 -5.89
CA LEU A 37 -17.16 -2.06 -5.42
C LEU A 37 -15.66 -1.71 -5.40
N ARG A 38 -15.08 -1.63 -4.19
CA ARG A 38 -13.70 -1.16 -3.97
C ARG A 38 -12.65 -2.25 -3.75
N ASN A 39 -13.08 -3.49 -3.52
CA ASN A 39 -12.21 -4.60 -3.13
C ASN A 39 -12.59 -5.87 -3.91
N THR A 40 -12.17 -5.92 -5.18
CA THR A 40 -12.49 -7.00 -6.12
C THR A 40 -11.28 -7.63 -6.81
N TRP A 41 -10.08 -7.04 -6.68
CA TRP A 41 -8.83 -7.63 -7.19
C TRP A 41 -8.19 -8.51 -6.10
N ILE A 42 -7.89 -9.75 -6.46
CA ILE A 42 -7.47 -10.81 -5.53
C ILE A 42 -5.96 -10.70 -5.30
N ARG A 43 -5.56 -10.27 -4.10
CA ARG A 43 -4.15 -9.94 -3.81
C ARG A 43 -3.32 -11.22 -3.71
N GLY A 44 -2.04 -11.13 -4.07
CA GLY A 44 -1.11 -12.27 -4.08
C GLY A 44 -1.24 -13.19 -5.31
N THR A 45 -2.24 -13.01 -6.16
CA THR A 45 -2.51 -13.90 -7.31
C THR A 45 -1.65 -13.56 -8.55
N SER A 46 -0.34 -13.82 -8.48
CA SER A 46 0.57 -13.57 -9.62
C SER A 46 0.49 -14.69 -10.66
N ALA A 47 0.58 -14.35 -11.95
CA ALA A 47 0.57 -15.35 -13.03
C ALA A 47 1.78 -16.29 -12.91
N PHE A 48 1.52 -17.59 -12.71
CA PHE A 48 2.54 -18.59 -12.33
C PHE A 48 3.60 -18.85 -13.42
N ALA A 49 3.23 -18.57 -14.67
CA ALA A 49 4.10 -18.35 -15.83
C ALA A 49 3.39 -17.39 -16.80
N THR A 50 3.98 -17.13 -17.97
CA THR A 50 3.37 -16.32 -19.04
C THR A 50 2.08 -16.96 -19.55
N VAL A 51 0.91 -16.57 -18.99
CA VAL A 51 -0.39 -17.12 -19.39
C VAL A 51 -0.79 -16.62 -20.78
N ALA A 52 -1.12 -17.55 -21.67
CA ALA A 52 -1.56 -17.27 -23.03
C ALA A 52 -3.01 -16.72 -23.05
N GLY A 53 -3.11 -15.40 -22.95
CA GLY A 53 -4.38 -14.65 -22.96
C GLY A 53 -5.13 -14.69 -21.63
N ARG A 54 -6.32 -14.08 -21.60
CA ARG A 54 -7.15 -14.01 -20.39
C ARG A 54 -7.90 -15.32 -20.16
N ARG A 55 -8.37 -15.53 -18.93
CA ARG A 55 -9.34 -16.59 -18.58
C ARG A 55 -10.47 -15.98 -17.77
N ALA A 56 -11.67 -16.51 -17.96
CA ALA A 56 -12.85 -16.14 -17.20
C ALA A 56 -13.73 -17.38 -16.98
N GLY A 57 -14.38 -17.45 -15.82
CA GLY A 57 -15.28 -18.55 -15.47
C GLY A 57 -15.94 -18.34 -14.10
N PRO A 58 -17.03 -19.06 -13.79
CA PRO A 58 -17.65 -19.03 -12.48
C PRO A 58 -16.70 -19.62 -11.41
N ALA A 59 -16.70 -19.01 -10.22
CA ALA A 59 -15.90 -19.41 -9.08
C ALA A 59 -16.35 -20.77 -8.54
N PHE A 60 -15.45 -21.74 -8.58
CA PHE A 60 -15.55 -22.96 -7.77
C PHE A 60 -14.63 -22.78 -6.56
N THR A 61 -15.21 -22.54 -5.38
CA THR A 61 -14.42 -22.18 -4.19
C THR A 61 -13.94 -23.42 -3.43
N MET A 62 -12.73 -23.35 -2.89
CA MET A 62 -12.12 -24.38 -2.06
C MET A 62 -11.56 -23.75 -0.80
N ARG A 63 -12.01 -24.23 0.36
CA ARG A 63 -11.73 -23.64 1.67
C ARG A 63 -10.73 -24.48 2.45
N PHE A 64 -9.63 -23.84 2.85
CA PHE A 64 -8.73 -24.34 3.87
C PHE A 64 -8.91 -23.56 5.18
N VAL A 65 -8.38 -24.12 6.27
CA VAL A 65 -8.18 -23.48 7.57
C VAL A 65 -6.74 -23.79 8.03
N PRO A 66 -6.20 -23.14 9.08
CA PRO A 66 -4.88 -23.48 9.59
C PRO A 66 -4.80 -24.96 9.97
N ALA A 67 -3.66 -25.61 9.72
CA ALA A 67 -3.47 -26.99 10.12
C ALA A 67 -3.64 -27.19 11.63
N ARG A 68 -4.17 -28.36 11.99
CA ARG A 68 -4.15 -28.94 13.33
C ARG A 68 -3.77 -30.42 13.17
N GLU A 69 -2.90 -30.92 14.03
CA GLU A 69 -2.13 -32.14 13.82
C GLU A 69 -2.99 -33.41 13.69
N ASP A 70 -4.16 -33.43 14.33
CA ASP A 70 -5.17 -34.50 14.22
C ASP A 70 -5.97 -34.46 12.91
N LEU A 71 -6.21 -33.27 12.36
CA LEU A 71 -6.97 -33.06 11.12
C LEU A 71 -6.09 -33.08 9.86
N ALA A 72 -4.82 -32.71 9.99
CA ALA A 72 -3.87 -32.56 8.89
C ALA A 72 -3.06 -33.84 8.62
N THR A 73 -3.65 -35.01 8.87
CA THR A 73 -2.98 -36.31 8.64
C THR A 73 -3.03 -36.73 7.17
N PRO A 74 -2.12 -37.60 6.68
CA PRO A 74 -2.17 -38.14 5.31
C PRO A 74 -3.48 -38.89 4.99
N ALA A 75 -4.17 -39.42 6.01
CA ALA A 75 -5.47 -40.06 5.86
C ALA A 75 -6.55 -39.09 5.33
N ALA A 76 -6.44 -37.79 5.60
CA ALA A 76 -7.37 -36.78 5.12
C ALA A 76 -7.45 -36.71 3.57
N TRP A 77 -6.41 -37.14 2.84
CA TRP A 77 -6.44 -37.20 1.38
C TRP A 77 -7.46 -38.23 0.83
N SER A 78 -7.78 -39.25 1.61
CA SER A 78 -8.77 -40.30 1.29
C SER A 78 -10.16 -40.02 1.89
N SER A 79 -10.33 -38.92 2.64
CA SER A 79 -11.63 -38.49 3.15
C SER A 79 -12.63 -38.20 2.01
N PRO A 80 -13.93 -38.48 2.17
CA PRO A 80 -14.97 -37.96 1.27
C PRO A 80 -14.91 -36.43 1.14
N THR A 81 -14.55 -35.73 2.22
CA THR A 81 -14.28 -34.29 2.22
C THR A 81 -12.77 -34.05 2.03
N SER A 82 -12.25 -34.34 0.83
CA SER A 82 -10.83 -34.10 0.49
C SER A 82 -10.67 -33.29 -0.79
N THR A 83 -9.49 -32.69 -0.98
CA THR A 83 -9.12 -31.93 -2.18
C THR A 83 -9.25 -32.77 -3.47
N ARG A 84 -9.10 -34.10 -3.39
CA ARG A 84 -9.31 -35.00 -4.54
C ARG A 84 -10.78 -35.05 -4.96
N HIS A 85 -11.68 -35.28 -4.01
CA HIS A 85 -13.12 -35.26 -4.26
C HIS A 85 -13.60 -33.86 -4.71
N ALA A 86 -13.03 -32.80 -4.15
CA ALA A 86 -13.30 -31.43 -4.58
C ALA A 86 -12.90 -31.19 -6.04
N VAL A 87 -11.74 -31.69 -6.49
CA VAL A 87 -11.31 -31.65 -7.91
C VAL A 87 -12.27 -32.43 -8.81
N GLU A 88 -12.76 -33.59 -8.38
CA GLU A 88 -13.77 -34.34 -9.14
C GLU A 88 -15.18 -33.72 -9.16
N ALA A 89 -15.43 -32.71 -8.32
CA ALA A 89 -16.65 -31.92 -8.32
C ALA A 89 -16.56 -30.63 -9.17
N VAL A 90 -15.37 -30.22 -9.64
CA VAL A 90 -15.22 -28.99 -10.46
C VAL A 90 -15.84 -29.19 -11.85
N PRO A 91 -16.78 -28.33 -12.30
CA PRO A 91 -17.32 -28.39 -13.66
C PRO A 91 -16.37 -27.74 -14.68
N ALA A 92 -16.46 -28.17 -15.94
CA ALA A 92 -15.69 -27.59 -17.04
C ALA A 92 -15.99 -26.09 -17.20
N GLY A 93 -14.97 -25.30 -17.55
CA GLY A 93 -15.06 -23.85 -17.69
C GLY A 93 -15.09 -23.04 -16.38
N ALA A 94 -15.14 -23.67 -15.21
CA ALA A 94 -15.03 -22.97 -13.94
C ALA A 94 -13.60 -22.46 -13.67
N MET A 95 -13.48 -21.46 -12.79
CA MET A 95 -12.24 -20.98 -12.21
C MET A 95 -12.17 -21.48 -10.76
N VAL A 96 -11.19 -22.33 -10.43
CA VAL A 96 -11.01 -22.80 -9.05
C VAL A 96 -10.37 -21.69 -8.22
N VAL A 97 -10.96 -21.37 -7.08
CA VAL A 97 -10.46 -20.35 -6.14
C VAL A 97 -10.13 -21.02 -4.81
N VAL A 98 -8.84 -21.06 -4.47
CA VAL A 98 -8.35 -21.59 -3.20
C VAL A 98 -7.93 -20.44 -2.28
N ASP A 99 -8.57 -20.36 -1.12
CA ASP A 99 -8.14 -19.50 -0.01
C ASP A 99 -7.15 -20.28 0.87
N ALA A 100 -5.90 -19.81 0.87
CA ALA A 100 -4.81 -20.33 1.67
C ALA A 100 -4.48 -19.40 2.86
N MET A 101 -5.30 -18.37 3.11
CA MET A 101 -5.05 -17.30 4.08
C MET A 101 -3.67 -16.63 3.88
N GLY A 102 -3.22 -16.52 2.63
CA GLY A 102 -1.89 -16.01 2.27
C GLY A 102 -0.69 -16.84 2.73
N ARG A 103 -0.86 -18.11 3.13
CA ARG A 103 0.27 -18.97 3.57
C ARG A 103 1.21 -19.35 2.42
N GLN A 104 2.50 -19.30 2.70
CA GLN A 104 3.59 -19.53 1.73
C GLN A 104 4.54 -20.67 2.11
N ASP A 105 4.23 -21.41 3.18
CA ASP A 105 5.01 -22.52 3.74
C ASP A 105 4.59 -23.90 3.18
N ALA A 106 3.36 -24.06 2.72
CA ALA A 106 2.83 -25.31 2.18
C ALA A 106 2.05 -25.11 0.86
N GLY A 107 2.30 -25.98 -0.13
CA GLY A 107 1.66 -25.91 -1.44
C GLY A 107 0.23 -26.48 -1.42
N VAL A 108 -0.78 -25.66 -1.71
CA VAL A 108 -2.21 -26.06 -1.68
C VAL A 108 -2.55 -27.13 -2.72
N PHE A 109 -1.92 -27.04 -3.89
CA PHE A 109 -2.11 -27.88 -5.06
C PHE A 109 -0.74 -28.26 -5.63
N GLY A 110 -0.65 -29.43 -6.26
CA GLY A 110 0.53 -29.89 -6.99
C GLY A 110 0.18 -30.41 -8.39
N ASP A 111 1.24 -30.77 -9.13
CA ASP A 111 1.23 -31.36 -10.46
C ASP A 111 0.02 -32.24 -10.79
N VAL A 112 -0.24 -33.31 -10.00
CA VAL A 112 -1.31 -34.29 -10.24
C VAL A 112 -2.69 -33.64 -10.20
N LEU A 113 -2.92 -32.73 -9.25
CA LEU A 113 -4.21 -32.06 -9.10
C LEU A 113 -4.41 -31.00 -10.20
N CYS A 114 -3.35 -30.27 -10.56
CA CYS A 114 -3.40 -29.31 -11.66
C CYS A 114 -3.62 -30.00 -13.02
N ALA A 115 -2.97 -31.14 -13.27
CA ALA A 115 -3.18 -31.95 -14.47
C ALA A 115 -4.60 -32.52 -14.53
N ARG A 116 -5.15 -32.95 -13.39
CA ARG A 116 -6.54 -33.44 -13.30
C ARG A 116 -7.57 -32.32 -13.54
N LEU A 117 -7.34 -31.11 -13.03
CA LEU A 117 -8.15 -29.92 -13.36
C LEU A 117 -8.07 -29.59 -14.86
N HIS A 118 -6.88 -29.61 -15.46
CA HIS A 118 -6.70 -29.36 -16.90
C HIS A 118 -7.47 -30.39 -17.75
N ALA A 119 -7.35 -31.67 -17.43
CA ALA A 119 -8.08 -32.76 -18.11
C ALA A 119 -9.61 -32.65 -17.99
N ARG A 120 -10.12 -31.97 -16.95
CA ARG A 120 -11.55 -31.67 -16.75
C ARG A 120 -12.02 -30.39 -17.44
N GLY A 121 -11.15 -29.73 -18.23
CA GLY A 121 -11.49 -28.50 -18.96
C GLY A 121 -11.71 -27.28 -18.07
N VAL A 122 -11.08 -27.23 -16.90
CA VAL A 122 -11.15 -26.11 -15.96
C VAL A 122 -10.42 -24.89 -16.53
N ALA A 123 -11.01 -23.70 -16.43
CA ALA A 123 -10.50 -22.49 -17.07
C ALA A 123 -9.21 -21.96 -16.42
N GLY A 124 -9.02 -22.23 -15.13
CA GLY A 124 -7.80 -21.95 -14.38
C GLY A 124 -7.94 -22.17 -12.87
N LEU A 125 -6.82 -21.98 -12.16
CA LEU A 125 -6.72 -22.02 -10.70
C LEU A 125 -6.18 -20.68 -10.18
N VAL A 126 -6.77 -20.16 -9.10
CA VAL A 126 -6.40 -18.89 -8.46
C VAL A 126 -6.24 -19.12 -6.96
N THR A 127 -5.11 -18.71 -6.40
CA THR A 127 -4.87 -18.76 -4.95
C THR A 127 -3.95 -17.64 -4.47
N ASP A 128 -4.15 -17.21 -3.23
CA ASP A 128 -3.27 -16.29 -2.52
C ASP A 128 -2.10 -16.98 -1.80
N GLY A 129 -2.11 -18.32 -1.77
CA GLY A 129 -1.02 -19.14 -1.28
C GLY A 129 -0.06 -19.60 -2.39
N VAL A 130 0.71 -20.65 -2.07
CA VAL A 130 1.73 -21.22 -2.94
C VAL A 130 1.33 -22.59 -3.50
N LEU A 131 2.00 -23.03 -4.56
CA LEU A 131 1.82 -24.36 -5.16
C LEU A 131 3.01 -25.28 -4.81
N ARG A 132 2.81 -26.59 -4.99
CA ARG A 132 3.83 -27.62 -4.87
C ARG A 132 4.27 -28.07 -6.26
N ASP A 133 5.55 -28.42 -6.41
CA ASP A 133 6.18 -28.82 -7.68
C ASP A 133 5.94 -27.83 -8.83
N LYS A 134 6.87 -26.87 -8.99
CA LYS A 134 6.79 -25.89 -10.07
C LYS A 134 6.82 -26.53 -11.46
N GLU A 135 7.62 -27.57 -11.66
CA GLU A 135 7.89 -28.11 -12.99
C GLU A 135 6.73 -28.99 -13.45
N GLY A 136 6.22 -29.87 -12.58
CA GLY A 136 5.01 -30.66 -12.86
C GLY A 136 3.75 -29.78 -12.99
N VAL A 137 3.59 -28.73 -12.18
CA VAL A 137 2.47 -27.78 -12.36
C VAL A 137 2.56 -27.04 -13.70
N LEU A 138 3.75 -26.63 -14.16
CA LEU A 138 3.90 -26.04 -15.50
C LEU A 138 3.66 -27.07 -16.62
N GLY A 139 4.11 -28.31 -16.42
CA GLY A 139 3.81 -29.45 -17.30
C GLY A 139 2.32 -29.76 -17.44
N SER A 140 1.52 -29.45 -16.42
CA SER A 140 0.06 -29.68 -16.40
C SER A 140 -0.73 -28.84 -17.41
N ARG A 141 -0.16 -27.74 -17.92
CA ARG A 141 -0.79 -26.76 -18.83
C ARG A 141 -2.06 -26.07 -18.29
N LEU A 142 -2.39 -26.23 -17.01
CA LEU A 142 -3.44 -25.43 -16.35
C LEU A 142 -3.00 -23.95 -16.26
N PRO A 143 -3.85 -22.97 -16.61
CA PRO A 143 -3.59 -21.57 -16.28
C PRO A 143 -3.70 -21.36 -14.77
N VAL A 144 -2.63 -20.90 -14.11
CA VAL A 144 -2.60 -20.70 -12.66
C VAL A 144 -2.11 -19.32 -12.25
N TRP A 145 -2.76 -18.77 -11.23
CA TRP A 145 -2.34 -17.56 -10.51
C TRP A 145 -2.11 -17.91 -9.03
N ALA A 146 -0.91 -17.67 -8.52
CA ALA A 146 -0.48 -18.02 -7.16
C ALA A 146 0.58 -17.04 -6.63
N ALA A 147 0.85 -17.06 -5.32
CA ALA A 147 1.88 -16.22 -4.70
C ALA A 147 3.31 -16.76 -4.84
N GLY A 148 3.49 -18.04 -5.19
CA GLY A 148 4.81 -18.67 -5.29
C GLY A 148 4.77 -20.20 -5.22
N VAL A 149 5.86 -20.80 -4.74
CA VAL A 149 6.07 -22.25 -4.68
C VAL A 149 6.65 -22.66 -3.33
N ALA A 150 6.17 -23.76 -2.75
CA ALA A 150 6.77 -24.42 -1.59
C ALA A 150 6.81 -25.95 -1.76
N ALA A 151 7.85 -26.60 -1.21
CA ALA A 151 8.03 -28.05 -1.29
C ALA A 151 7.11 -28.89 -0.38
N PRO A 152 6.68 -28.43 0.82
CA PRO A 152 5.73 -29.16 1.65
C PRO A 152 4.33 -29.27 1.02
N PRO A 153 3.59 -30.36 1.23
CA PRO A 153 2.17 -30.47 0.84
C PRO A 153 1.28 -29.63 1.77
N ALA A 154 0.12 -29.20 1.29
CA ALA A 154 -0.87 -28.39 2.02
C ALA A 154 -1.01 -28.74 3.51
N VAL A 155 -1.15 -30.04 3.83
CA VAL A 155 -1.31 -30.57 5.19
C VAL A 155 -0.17 -30.25 6.17
N ALA A 156 0.97 -29.73 5.70
CA ALA A 156 2.03 -29.22 6.58
C ALA A 156 1.65 -27.90 7.29
N SER A 157 0.68 -27.13 6.77
CA SER A 157 0.26 -25.85 7.38
C SER A 157 -1.22 -25.47 7.19
N LEU A 158 -1.95 -26.22 6.36
CA LEU A 158 -3.35 -25.99 5.97
C LEU A 158 -4.18 -27.29 6.00
N THR A 159 -5.34 -27.27 6.66
CA THR A 159 -6.35 -28.33 6.60
C THR A 159 -7.44 -27.98 5.60
N PHE A 160 -7.73 -28.88 4.65
CA PHE A 160 -8.89 -28.73 3.74
C PHE A 160 -10.19 -29.05 4.49
N VAL A 161 -11.22 -28.20 4.36
CA VAL A 161 -12.50 -28.38 5.09
C VAL A 161 -13.74 -28.45 4.20
N GLY A 162 -13.63 -28.14 2.90
CA GLY A 162 -14.76 -28.25 1.97
C GLY A 162 -14.62 -27.37 0.73
N TRP A 163 -15.59 -27.54 -0.19
CA TRP A 163 -15.71 -26.76 -1.42
C TRP A 163 -17.11 -26.14 -1.53
N GLN A 164 -17.27 -25.15 -2.41
CA GLN A 164 -18.51 -24.37 -2.58
C GLN A 164 -19.01 -23.70 -1.29
N HIS A 165 -18.07 -23.20 -0.48
CA HIS A 165 -18.31 -22.30 0.64
C HIS A 165 -17.77 -20.88 0.34
N PRO A 166 -18.25 -19.83 1.02
CA PRO A 166 -17.60 -18.52 0.98
C PRO A 166 -16.12 -18.61 1.41
N VAL A 167 -15.24 -17.90 0.71
CA VAL A 167 -13.80 -17.83 0.99
C VAL A 167 -13.30 -16.38 0.96
N ALA A 168 -12.12 -16.12 1.53
CA ALA A 168 -11.53 -14.79 1.72
C ALA A 168 -10.19 -14.59 0.95
N CYS A 169 -9.93 -15.44 -0.05
CA CYS A 169 -8.71 -15.48 -0.86
C CYS A 169 -8.22 -14.07 -1.26
N GLY A 170 -6.97 -13.76 -0.97
CA GLY A 170 -6.33 -12.49 -1.32
C GLY A 170 -6.95 -11.27 -0.63
N GLY A 171 -7.68 -11.48 0.47
CA GLY A 171 -8.44 -10.44 1.18
C GLY A 171 -9.72 -10.01 0.45
N VAL A 172 -10.24 -10.83 -0.47
CA VAL A 172 -11.51 -10.59 -1.17
C VAL A 172 -12.51 -11.68 -0.80
N ALA A 173 -13.72 -11.29 -0.40
CA ALA A 173 -14.80 -12.24 -0.16
C ALA A 173 -15.33 -12.76 -1.51
N ILE A 174 -15.28 -14.07 -1.71
CA ILE A 174 -15.68 -14.75 -2.94
C ILE A 174 -16.72 -15.81 -2.62
N LEU A 175 -17.84 -15.75 -3.33
CA LEU A 175 -18.96 -16.68 -3.23
C LEU A 175 -18.92 -17.70 -4.38
N PRO A 176 -19.44 -18.93 -4.16
CA PRO A 176 -19.66 -19.89 -5.23
C PRO A 176 -20.50 -19.26 -6.37
N GLY A 177 -19.98 -19.29 -7.60
CA GLY A 177 -20.66 -18.70 -8.76
C GLY A 177 -20.42 -17.21 -9.01
N ASP A 178 -19.61 -16.50 -8.20
CA ASP A 178 -19.02 -15.21 -8.62
C ASP A 178 -18.19 -15.40 -9.90
N TRP A 179 -18.12 -14.43 -10.79
CA TRP A 179 -17.29 -14.56 -12.00
C TRP A 179 -15.86 -14.13 -11.70
N ILE A 180 -14.90 -15.04 -11.91
CA ILE A 180 -13.47 -14.72 -11.82
C ILE A 180 -12.97 -14.41 -13.23
N VAL A 181 -12.22 -13.32 -13.39
CA VAL A 181 -11.51 -12.97 -14.62
C VAL A 181 -10.04 -12.72 -14.28
N ALA A 182 -9.12 -13.37 -15.00
CA ALA A 182 -7.70 -13.28 -14.73
C ALA A 182 -6.86 -13.09 -16.00
N ASP A 183 -5.83 -12.26 -15.90
CA ASP A 183 -4.84 -11.99 -16.95
C ASP A 183 -3.45 -11.72 -16.36
N GLY A 184 -2.56 -11.04 -17.08
CA GLY A 184 -1.18 -10.81 -16.62
C GLY A 184 -1.08 -10.00 -15.31
N ASP A 185 -2.07 -9.17 -15.01
CA ASP A 185 -2.08 -8.28 -13.83
C ASP A 185 -2.72 -8.95 -12.59
N GLY A 186 -3.08 -10.24 -12.68
CA GLY A 186 -3.69 -11.03 -11.60
C GLY A 186 -5.15 -11.42 -11.86
N ALA A 187 -5.94 -11.59 -10.79
CA ALA A 187 -7.34 -12.01 -10.87
C ALA A 187 -8.34 -11.00 -10.24
N VAL A 188 -9.54 -10.92 -10.79
CA VAL A 188 -10.62 -10.00 -10.41
C VAL A 188 -11.95 -10.74 -10.27
N VAL A 189 -12.73 -10.37 -9.25
CA VAL A 189 -14.07 -10.88 -8.93
C VAL A 189 -15.14 -9.94 -9.49
N VAL A 190 -16.05 -10.48 -10.30
CA VAL A 190 -17.23 -9.82 -10.85
C VAL A 190 -18.47 -10.49 -10.24
N PRO A 191 -19.13 -9.89 -9.24
CA PRO A 191 -20.34 -10.45 -8.65
C PRO A 191 -21.47 -10.56 -9.70
N PRO A 192 -22.34 -11.60 -9.68
CA PRO A 192 -23.37 -11.81 -10.68
C PRO A 192 -24.34 -10.62 -10.84
N ALA A 193 -24.62 -9.90 -9.75
CA ALA A 193 -25.45 -8.69 -9.78
C ALA A 193 -24.84 -7.53 -10.58
N CYS A 194 -23.51 -7.50 -10.76
CA CYS A 194 -22.81 -6.50 -11.57
C CYS A 194 -22.57 -6.97 -13.02
N LEU A 195 -22.74 -8.27 -13.30
CA LEU A 195 -22.40 -8.87 -14.59
C LEU A 195 -23.13 -8.23 -15.79
N PRO A 196 -24.45 -7.93 -15.75
CA PRO A 196 -25.13 -7.30 -16.89
C PRO A 196 -24.55 -5.92 -17.24
N LEU A 197 -24.18 -5.12 -16.23
CA LEU A 197 -23.59 -3.80 -16.41
C LEU A 197 -22.16 -3.90 -16.94
N VAL A 198 -21.37 -4.84 -16.42
CA VAL A 198 -20.01 -5.11 -16.90
C VAL A 198 -19.99 -5.58 -18.36
N LEU A 199 -20.96 -6.40 -18.77
CA LEU A 199 -21.10 -6.83 -20.17
C LEU A 199 -21.57 -5.70 -21.10
N ALA A 200 -22.43 -4.79 -20.63
CA ALA A 200 -22.87 -3.62 -21.39
C ALA A 200 -21.76 -2.57 -21.60
N ASP A 201 -21.13 -2.06 -20.52
CA ASP A 201 -19.95 -1.17 -20.60
C ASP A 201 -18.81 -1.82 -21.41
N GLY A 202 -18.70 -3.15 -21.35
CA GLY A 202 -17.74 -3.95 -22.12
C GLY A 202 -18.01 -3.99 -23.63
N ALA A 203 -19.26 -3.83 -24.06
CA ALA A 203 -19.63 -3.71 -25.48
C ALA A 203 -19.30 -2.30 -26.01
N GLU A 204 -19.73 -1.25 -25.31
CA GLU A 204 -19.46 0.15 -25.72
C GLU A 204 -17.95 0.43 -25.88
N GLN A 205 -17.10 -0.13 -25.01
CA GLN A 205 -15.65 -0.02 -25.12
C GLN A 205 -15.07 -0.69 -26.37
N LYS A 206 -15.73 -1.72 -26.94
CA LYS A 206 -15.31 -2.32 -28.22
C LYS A 206 -15.64 -1.40 -29.38
N ASP A 207 -16.81 -0.77 -29.36
CA ASP A 207 -17.22 0.13 -30.43
C ASP A 207 -16.38 1.42 -30.42
N TRP A 208 -16.02 1.94 -29.24
CA TRP A 208 -15.03 3.01 -29.11
C TRP A 208 -13.65 2.61 -29.69
N ARG A 209 -13.20 1.36 -29.46
CA ARG A 209 -11.93 0.83 -29.98
C ARG A 209 -11.95 0.53 -31.48
N ARG A 210 -13.10 0.16 -32.04
CA ARG A 210 -13.29 -0.07 -33.49
C ARG A 210 -13.53 1.23 -34.26
N GLY A 211 -14.16 2.22 -33.62
CA GLY A 211 -14.70 3.44 -34.23
C GLY A 211 -13.93 4.73 -33.92
N SER A 212 -12.60 4.72 -33.81
CA SER A 212 -11.83 5.96 -33.56
C SER A 212 -10.47 6.09 -34.25
N THR A 213 -10.49 6.44 -35.55
CA THR A 213 -9.36 7.23 -36.12
C THR A 213 -9.22 8.52 -35.30
N PRO A 214 -8.04 8.87 -34.73
CA PRO A 214 -8.00 9.82 -33.62
C PRO A 214 -8.43 11.25 -33.98
N ARG A 215 -9.60 11.66 -33.47
CA ARG A 215 -10.26 12.94 -33.73
C ARG A 215 -9.48 14.18 -33.22
N TRP A 216 -8.37 13.98 -32.51
CA TRP A 216 -7.47 15.06 -32.06
C TRP A 216 -6.72 15.78 -33.19
N ARG A 217 -6.56 15.17 -34.38
CA ARG A 217 -5.91 15.83 -35.53
C ARG A 217 -6.76 16.93 -36.20
N ALA A 218 -8.02 17.09 -35.83
CA ALA A 218 -8.95 18.04 -36.46
C ALA A 218 -8.97 19.46 -35.83
N ALA A 219 -8.27 19.68 -34.70
CA ALA A 219 -8.35 20.91 -33.92
C ALA A 219 -7.22 21.94 -34.15
N CYS A 220 -6.34 21.72 -35.15
CA CYS A 220 -5.29 22.67 -35.50
C CYS A 220 -5.44 23.16 -36.95
N ARG A 221 -6.19 24.24 -37.17
CA ARG A 221 -6.34 24.90 -38.48
C ARG A 221 -5.22 25.92 -38.77
N CYS A 222 -3.98 25.60 -38.43
CA CYS A 222 -2.81 26.36 -38.88
C CYS A 222 -2.22 25.69 -40.14
N ARG A 223 -2.40 26.29 -41.32
CA ARG A 223 -1.87 25.76 -42.60
C ARG A 223 -0.37 25.99 -42.83
N ALA A 224 0.37 26.54 -41.85
CA ALA A 224 1.74 27.00 -42.04
C ALA A 224 2.85 26.02 -41.59
N CYS A 225 2.53 24.92 -40.90
CA CYS A 225 3.55 24.11 -40.20
C CYS A 225 3.89 22.75 -40.84
N ILE A 226 3.46 22.45 -42.08
CA ILE A 226 3.77 21.18 -42.76
C ILE A 226 4.19 21.38 -44.23
N ARG A 227 5.41 21.89 -44.45
CA ARG A 227 6.24 21.57 -45.63
C ARG A 227 7.73 21.58 -45.23
N PRO A 228 8.55 20.63 -45.71
CA PRO A 228 9.99 20.63 -45.48
C PRO A 228 10.74 21.40 -46.59
N THR A 229 11.56 22.38 -46.23
CA THR A 229 12.51 23.06 -47.13
C THR A 229 13.87 23.24 -46.46
N ARG A 230 14.94 23.22 -47.27
CA ARG A 230 16.34 23.29 -46.82
C ARG A 230 16.83 24.73 -46.69
N GLN A 231 17.71 24.95 -45.70
CA GLN A 231 18.77 25.97 -45.61
C GLN A 231 18.43 27.46 -45.44
N ARG A 232 19.20 28.07 -44.51
CA ARG A 232 19.67 29.48 -44.40
C ARG A 232 18.62 30.61 -44.28
N GLY A 233 18.87 31.53 -43.32
CA GLY A 233 18.34 32.90 -43.36
C GLY A 233 17.60 33.35 -42.09
N ASN A 234 17.97 34.54 -41.59
CA ASN A 234 17.51 35.18 -40.36
C ASN A 234 15.99 35.41 -40.21
N ALA A 235 15.62 35.71 -38.95
CA ALA A 235 14.41 36.40 -38.47
C ALA A 235 13.05 35.67 -38.50
N MET A 236 12.43 35.56 -37.32
CA MET A 236 10.99 35.29 -37.18
C MET A 236 10.24 36.59 -36.81
N PRO A 237 9.16 36.96 -37.51
CA PRO A 237 8.22 37.98 -37.05
C PRO A 237 7.20 37.40 -36.04
N ARG A 238 6.73 38.24 -35.11
CA ARG A 238 5.59 37.92 -34.22
C ARG A 238 4.25 38.01 -34.99
N CYS A 239 3.26 37.27 -34.54
CA CYS A 239 1.84 37.54 -34.81
C CYS A 239 1.02 37.41 -33.51
N ALA A 240 -0.16 38.03 -33.43
CA ALA A 240 -0.88 38.29 -32.18
C ALA A 240 -2.41 38.31 -32.36
N ALA A 241 -3.13 38.59 -31.26
CA ALA A 241 -4.59 38.74 -31.14
C ALA A 241 -5.41 37.41 -31.25
N ARG A 242 -6.56 37.27 -30.59
CA ARG A 242 -7.19 38.08 -29.51
C ARG A 242 -8.08 37.17 -28.64
N ALA A 243 -8.51 37.66 -27.48
CA ALA A 243 -9.56 37.02 -26.68
C ALA A 243 -10.92 37.66 -27.00
N GLU A 244 -11.99 36.88 -26.99
CA GLU A 244 -13.37 37.35 -27.05
C GLU A 244 -14.31 36.36 -26.36
N SER A 245 -15.55 36.76 -26.03
CA SER A 245 -16.36 36.05 -25.02
C SER A 245 -17.87 36.09 -25.25
N SER A 246 -18.58 35.27 -24.45
CA SER A 246 -19.98 35.39 -24.02
C SER A 246 -21.09 34.60 -24.74
N ARG A 247 -22.16 34.42 -23.94
CA ARG A 247 -23.59 34.23 -24.26
C ARG A 247 -24.17 32.85 -24.59
N TYR A 248 -25.02 32.42 -23.66
CA TYR A 248 -26.19 31.55 -23.86
C TYR A 248 -27.15 32.10 -24.93
N HIS A 249 -27.89 31.22 -25.61
CA HIS A 249 -29.18 31.47 -26.27
C HIS A 249 -30.07 30.20 -26.21
N THR A 250 -31.34 30.28 -26.64
CA THR A 250 -32.44 29.48 -26.06
C THR A 250 -33.44 28.85 -27.06
N SER A 251 -34.03 27.70 -26.66
CA SER A 251 -35.35 27.17 -27.11
C SER A 251 -35.46 26.66 -28.57
N PRO A 252 -36.58 26.01 -29.01
CA PRO A 252 -37.84 25.66 -28.31
C PRO A 252 -38.39 24.22 -28.51
N ALA A 253 -39.60 23.97 -27.96
CA ALA A 253 -40.55 22.86 -28.17
C ALA A 253 -40.21 21.45 -27.60
N GLY A 254 -41.18 20.61 -27.18
CA GLY A 254 -42.61 20.85 -26.89
C GLY A 254 -43.58 19.76 -27.37
N ILE A 255 -44.27 19.05 -26.44
CA ILE A 255 -45.52 18.25 -26.60
C ILE A 255 -45.97 17.76 -25.21
N ALA A 256 -47.26 17.44 -25.00
CA ALA A 256 -47.83 17.02 -23.71
C ALA A 256 -48.80 15.83 -23.85
N LEU A 257 -49.01 15.06 -22.77
CA LEU A 257 -50.03 14.00 -22.63
C LEU A 257 -50.66 13.99 -21.22
N PRO A 258 -51.85 13.38 -21.00
CA PRO A 258 -52.84 13.89 -20.04
C PRO A 258 -52.99 13.11 -18.71
N ARG A 259 -53.85 13.65 -17.83
CA ARG A 259 -54.37 13.00 -16.61
C ARG A 259 -55.53 12.05 -16.93
N LEU A 260 -55.70 11.00 -16.13
CA LEU A 260 -56.96 10.28 -15.94
C LEU A 260 -57.17 9.91 -14.47
N SER A 261 -58.42 9.64 -14.07
CA SER A 261 -58.85 9.40 -12.68
C SER A 261 -59.73 8.16 -12.55
N GLY A 262 -59.59 7.40 -11.47
CA GLY A 262 -60.44 6.26 -11.10
C GLY A 262 -60.38 5.96 -9.60
N ARG A 263 -61.44 5.39 -9.00
CA ARG A 263 -61.61 5.32 -7.53
C ARG A 263 -62.43 4.09 -7.08
N MET A 264 -61.86 3.26 -6.19
CA MET A 264 -62.48 2.15 -5.41
C MET A 264 -63.09 0.99 -6.24
N VAL A 265 -63.03 -0.28 -5.81
CA VAL A 265 -63.74 -0.93 -4.69
C VAL A 265 -62.99 -2.22 -4.24
N SER A 266 -63.37 -2.82 -3.10
CA SER A 266 -62.76 -4.04 -2.51
C SER A 266 -63.72 -5.25 -2.44
N MET A 267 -63.18 -6.47 -2.23
CA MET A 267 -63.77 -7.70 -1.63
C MET A 267 -62.74 -8.87 -1.75
N SER A 268 -62.87 -10.04 -1.11
CA SER A 268 -62.86 -10.35 0.35
C SER A 268 -62.98 -11.87 0.61
N LYS A 269 -61.97 -12.53 1.21
CA LYS A 269 -61.99 -13.92 1.79
C LYS A 269 -62.24 -15.06 0.75
N ALA A 270 -62.06 -16.37 0.98
CA ALA A 270 -61.60 -17.26 2.08
C ALA A 270 -60.88 -18.52 1.43
N ALA A 271 -60.43 -19.64 2.04
CA ALA A 271 -60.28 -20.17 3.42
C ALA A 271 -59.18 -21.31 3.41
N PRO A 272 -58.74 -21.87 4.57
CA PRO A 272 -57.76 -22.98 4.65
C PRO A 272 -58.41 -24.35 5.04
N PRO A 273 -57.65 -25.45 5.30
CA PRO A 273 -57.14 -25.67 6.68
C PRO A 273 -55.79 -26.44 6.85
N THR A 274 -55.09 -26.13 7.96
CA THR A 274 -54.21 -27.01 8.81
C THR A 274 -52.98 -27.74 8.22
N SER A 275 -51.91 -28.04 9.00
CA SER A 275 -51.74 -28.00 10.47
C SER A 275 -50.42 -27.36 10.97
N GLU A 276 -50.49 -26.86 12.22
CA GLU A 276 -49.48 -26.70 13.28
C GLU A 276 -47.97 -26.61 12.91
N ALA A 277 -47.20 -25.54 13.15
CA ALA A 277 -47.10 -24.54 14.24
C ALA A 277 -46.12 -24.90 15.39
N SER A 278 -44.93 -24.28 15.37
CA SER A 278 -44.15 -23.90 16.56
C SER A 278 -43.41 -22.58 16.28
N ASP A 279 -43.09 -21.80 17.33
CA ASP A 279 -42.86 -20.36 17.20
C ASP A 279 -41.52 -19.94 16.55
N GLY A 280 -41.61 -19.08 15.53
CA GLY A 280 -40.47 -18.49 14.84
C GLY A 280 -40.80 -17.13 14.23
N LYS A 281 -40.94 -16.09 15.06
CA LYS A 281 -41.32 -14.72 14.62
C LYS A 281 -40.41 -14.22 13.50
N ALA A 282 -41.00 -13.97 12.32
CA ALA A 282 -40.29 -13.49 11.14
C ALA A 282 -39.54 -12.18 11.40
N ARG A 283 -38.22 -12.18 11.17
CA ARG A 283 -37.41 -10.96 11.26
C ARG A 283 -37.76 -10.01 10.12
N GLN A 284 -38.47 -8.93 10.44
CA GLN A 284 -38.73 -7.81 9.53
C GLN A 284 -37.41 -7.21 9.00
N PRO A 285 -37.41 -6.61 7.79
CA PRO A 285 -36.24 -5.92 7.26
C PRO A 285 -35.81 -4.79 8.20
N ARG A 286 -34.51 -4.72 8.51
CA ARG A 286 -33.97 -3.65 9.36
C ARG A 286 -34.23 -2.28 8.70
N PRO A 287 -34.82 -1.30 9.41
CA PRO A 287 -35.01 0.04 8.86
C PRO A 287 -33.66 0.69 8.56
N LYS A 288 -33.61 1.53 7.53
CA LYS A 288 -32.45 2.42 7.30
C LYS A 288 -32.34 3.35 8.50
N GLY A 289 -31.29 3.22 9.30
CA GLY A 289 -31.04 4.12 10.41
C GLY A 289 -30.89 5.55 9.92
N HIS A 290 -31.80 6.44 10.32
CA HIS A 290 -31.58 7.87 10.14
C HIS A 290 -30.44 8.29 11.05
N ALA A 291 -29.28 8.57 10.47
CA ALA A 291 -28.19 9.21 11.18
C ALA A 291 -28.70 10.56 11.72
N VAL A 292 -28.62 10.73 13.05
CA VAL A 292 -29.12 11.93 13.73
C VAL A 292 -28.48 13.18 13.14
N THR A 293 -29.27 14.23 12.92
CA THR A 293 -28.78 15.49 12.35
C THR A 293 -28.78 16.61 13.38
N VAL A 294 -28.06 17.70 13.07
CA VAL A 294 -28.09 18.93 13.87
C VAL A 294 -29.50 19.52 14.05
N ARG A 295 -30.45 19.19 13.15
CA ARG A 295 -31.86 19.58 13.28
C ARG A 295 -32.61 18.74 14.30
N ASP A 296 -32.24 17.49 14.47
CA ASP A 296 -32.85 16.59 15.43
C ASP A 296 -32.38 16.92 16.85
N VAL A 297 -31.08 17.20 17.05
CA VAL A 297 -30.54 17.74 18.31
C VAL A 297 -31.17 19.09 18.65
N ALA A 298 -31.31 20.00 17.67
CA ALA A 298 -31.97 21.29 17.88
C ALA A 298 -33.43 21.14 18.32
N ARG A 299 -34.18 20.24 17.69
CA ARG A 299 -35.57 19.90 18.06
C ARG A 299 -35.66 19.29 19.46
N GLN A 300 -34.75 18.38 19.82
CA GLN A 300 -34.74 17.70 21.11
C GLN A 300 -34.33 18.62 22.26
N ALA A 301 -33.32 19.48 22.05
CA ALA A 301 -32.83 20.45 23.04
C ALA A 301 -33.67 21.74 23.11
N GLY A 302 -34.77 21.85 22.33
CA GLY A 302 -35.67 23.00 22.36
C GLY A 302 -35.08 24.32 21.85
N VAL A 303 -34.00 24.28 21.04
CA VAL A 303 -33.23 25.46 20.62
C VAL A 303 -33.10 25.58 19.10
N SER A 304 -32.69 26.75 18.61
CA SER A 304 -32.42 26.95 17.18
C SER A 304 -31.20 26.13 16.71
N VAL A 305 -31.21 25.71 15.44
CA VAL A 305 -30.05 25.06 14.79
C VAL A 305 -28.79 25.94 14.84
N ALA A 306 -28.95 27.27 14.79
CA ALA A 306 -27.85 28.22 14.95
C ALA A 306 -27.29 28.22 16.39
N THR A 307 -28.12 27.99 17.40
CA THR A 307 -27.70 27.82 18.80
C THR A 307 -26.88 26.53 18.96
N VAL A 308 -27.39 25.40 18.45
CA VAL A 308 -26.64 24.11 18.47
C VAL A 308 -25.29 24.24 17.78
N SER A 309 -25.26 24.87 16.61
CA SER A 309 -24.02 25.15 15.89
C SER A 309 -23.05 26.03 16.69
N ARG A 310 -23.52 27.04 17.41
CA ARG A 310 -22.66 27.90 18.26
C ARG A 310 -22.06 27.14 19.44
N VAL A 311 -22.85 26.30 20.12
CA VAL A 311 -22.37 25.47 21.25
C VAL A 311 -21.33 24.46 20.81
N LEU A 312 -21.62 23.70 19.74
CA LEU A 312 -20.74 22.63 19.25
C LEU A 312 -19.48 23.16 18.54
N ASN A 313 -19.45 24.45 18.17
CA ASN A 313 -18.24 25.15 17.71
C ASN A 313 -17.61 26.03 18.81
N GLY A 314 -17.93 25.83 20.10
CA GLY A 314 -17.23 26.44 21.23
C GLY A 314 -17.40 27.95 21.40
N ASN A 315 -18.48 28.55 20.89
CA ASN A 315 -18.65 30.01 20.94
C ASN A 315 -19.17 30.47 22.31
N ALA A 316 -18.32 31.18 23.07
CA ALA A 316 -18.58 31.65 24.43
C ALA A 316 -19.77 32.64 24.58
N LYS A 317 -20.39 33.12 23.50
CA LYS A 317 -21.60 33.97 23.55
C LYS A 317 -22.92 33.20 23.78
N VAL A 318 -22.85 31.97 24.30
CA VAL A 318 -24.02 31.16 24.69
C VAL A 318 -23.94 30.88 26.18
N ALA A 319 -25.05 31.14 26.90
CA ALA A 319 -25.14 30.90 28.35
C ALA A 319 -24.79 29.45 28.70
N GLU A 320 -24.04 29.25 29.78
CA GLU A 320 -23.39 27.97 30.12
C GLU A 320 -24.37 26.81 30.26
N ALA A 321 -25.48 26.99 30.98
CA ALA A 321 -26.55 26.00 31.10
C ALA A 321 -27.12 25.55 29.73
N LEU A 322 -27.15 26.46 28.74
CA LEU A 322 -27.60 26.15 27.37
C LEU A 322 -26.49 25.50 26.52
N GLN A 323 -25.21 25.65 26.90
CA GLN A 323 -24.13 24.84 26.33
C GLN A 323 -24.21 23.40 26.83
N THR A 324 -24.40 23.20 28.13
CA THR A 324 -24.54 21.87 28.76
C THR A 324 -25.72 21.12 28.18
N LEU A 325 -26.93 21.70 28.21
CA LEU A 325 -28.15 21.09 27.65
C LEU A 325 -27.96 20.57 26.22
N VAL A 326 -27.28 21.35 25.36
CA VAL A 326 -27.05 20.99 23.95
C VAL A 326 -25.99 19.90 23.79
N ARG A 327 -24.93 19.87 24.63
CA ARG A 327 -23.93 18.80 24.62
C ARG A 327 -24.56 17.48 25.09
N ASP A 328 -25.20 17.50 26.26
CA ASP A 328 -25.86 16.34 26.84
C ASP A 328 -26.91 15.75 25.87
N THR A 329 -27.70 16.60 25.22
CA THR A 329 -28.66 16.16 24.19
C THR A 329 -27.96 15.58 22.96
N ALA A 330 -26.86 16.17 22.49
CA ALA A 330 -26.11 15.63 21.35
C ALA A 330 -25.54 14.24 21.66
N ASP A 331 -24.93 14.06 22.83
CA ASP A 331 -24.31 12.81 23.25
C ASP A 331 -25.35 11.72 23.52
N GLN A 332 -26.46 12.04 24.21
CA GLN A 332 -27.60 11.12 24.40
C GLN A 332 -28.20 10.64 23.07
N MET A 333 -28.20 11.47 22.02
CA MET A 333 -28.68 11.10 20.69
C MET A 333 -27.59 10.46 19.81
N GLY A 334 -26.34 10.31 20.29
CA GLY A 334 -25.22 9.82 19.48
C GLY A 334 -24.84 10.74 18.31
N TYR A 335 -25.15 12.04 18.41
CA TYR A 335 -24.90 13.02 17.36
C TYR A 335 -23.42 13.40 17.30
N THR A 336 -22.63 12.68 16.50
CA THR A 336 -21.29 13.15 16.13
C THR A 336 -21.40 14.26 15.07
N PRO A 337 -21.02 15.52 15.35
CA PRO A 337 -21.08 16.58 14.35
C PRO A 337 -20.11 16.29 13.20
N ASN A 338 -20.60 16.41 11.96
CA ASN A 338 -19.87 16.02 10.75
C ASN A 338 -18.69 16.96 10.46
N ALA A 339 -17.46 16.41 10.49
CA ALA A 339 -16.22 17.16 10.27
C ALA A 339 -16.11 17.78 8.85
N GLY A 340 -16.56 17.08 7.82
CA GLY A 340 -16.59 17.61 6.45
C GLY A 340 -17.59 18.76 6.29
N ALA A 341 -18.74 18.67 6.98
CA ALA A 341 -19.70 19.77 7.03
C ALA A 341 -19.16 20.98 7.83
N ARG A 342 -18.41 20.75 8.92
CA ARG A 342 -17.69 21.82 9.63
C ARG A 342 -16.67 22.51 8.73
N ALA A 343 -15.79 21.76 8.06
CA ALA A 343 -14.76 22.31 7.18
C ALA A 343 -15.35 23.11 6.01
N LEU A 344 -16.46 22.64 5.43
CA LEU A 344 -17.18 23.36 4.39
C LEU A 344 -17.86 24.64 4.89
N ALA A 345 -18.40 24.63 6.11
CA ALA A 345 -19.07 25.78 6.72
C ALA A 345 -18.10 26.82 7.32
N SER A 346 -16.90 26.41 7.76
CA SER A 346 -15.86 27.28 8.31
C SER A 346 -14.86 27.79 7.28
N GLN A 347 -14.86 27.21 6.07
CA GLN A 347 -13.81 27.35 5.05
C GLN A 347 -12.39 27.03 5.54
N ARG A 348 -12.24 26.35 6.68
CA ARG A 348 -10.96 25.94 7.26
C ARG A 348 -10.80 24.43 7.20
N HIS A 349 -9.74 23.99 6.54
CA HIS A 349 -9.24 22.64 6.67
C HIS A 349 -8.62 22.44 8.05
N THR A 350 -8.88 21.31 8.69
CA THR A 350 -8.28 20.91 9.99
C THR A 350 -7.49 19.60 9.88
N ALA A 351 -7.23 19.13 8.66
CA ALA A 351 -6.45 17.93 8.39
C ALA A 351 -5.02 18.28 7.99
N ILE A 352 -4.02 17.71 8.67
CA ILE A 352 -2.62 17.73 8.24
C ILE A 352 -2.29 16.36 7.65
N GLY A 353 -1.61 16.34 6.50
CA GLY A 353 -1.09 15.11 5.92
C GLY A 353 0.30 14.79 6.48
N ALA A 354 0.62 13.50 6.58
CA ALA A 354 1.99 13.00 6.66
C ALA A 354 2.17 11.88 5.64
N ILE A 355 3.19 12.00 4.79
CA ILE A 355 3.61 10.92 3.90
C ILE A 355 5.03 10.52 4.27
N VAL A 356 5.20 9.27 4.68
CA VAL A 356 6.48 8.70 5.12
C VAL A 356 6.93 7.55 4.20
N PRO A 357 8.22 7.18 4.16
CA PRO A 357 8.70 6.16 3.24
C PRO A 357 8.20 4.77 3.63
N THR A 358 8.12 4.47 4.92
CA THR A 358 7.63 3.21 5.48
C THR A 358 7.08 3.42 6.89
N LEU A 359 6.24 2.51 7.36
CA LEU A 359 5.79 2.40 8.75
C LEU A 359 6.54 1.30 9.53
N GLU A 360 7.46 0.58 8.88
CA GLU A 360 8.29 -0.46 9.51
C GLU A 360 9.50 0.12 10.30
N ASP A 361 9.81 1.41 10.17
CA ASP A 361 10.89 2.07 10.94
C ASP A 361 10.31 2.84 12.14
N ALA A 362 10.70 2.43 13.34
CA ALA A 362 10.26 3.02 14.61
C ALA A 362 10.53 4.53 14.69
N ASN A 363 11.52 5.05 13.97
CA ASN A 363 11.88 6.47 13.99
C ASN A 363 10.84 7.35 13.31
N PHE A 364 10.25 6.86 12.21
CA PHE A 364 9.09 7.53 11.61
C PHE A 364 7.89 7.44 12.56
N ALA A 365 7.67 6.33 13.26
CA ALA A 365 6.60 6.21 14.25
C ALA A 365 6.73 7.19 15.42
N VAL A 366 7.92 7.36 16.01
CA VAL A 366 8.18 8.33 17.09
C VAL A 366 7.97 9.78 16.60
N ALA A 367 8.43 10.12 15.40
CA ALA A 367 8.17 11.43 14.80
C ALA A 367 6.67 11.66 14.52
N ILE A 368 5.96 10.64 14.03
CA ILE A 368 4.50 10.68 13.79
C ILE A 368 3.74 10.89 15.10
N ASP A 369 4.11 10.23 16.20
CA ASP A 369 3.47 10.42 17.51
C ASP A 369 3.71 11.84 18.06
N ALA A 370 4.95 12.34 18.02
CA ALA A 370 5.25 13.71 18.47
C ALA A 370 4.51 14.77 17.63
N LEU A 371 4.45 14.58 16.30
CA LEU A 371 3.64 15.37 15.38
C LEU A 371 2.15 15.30 15.77
N GLN A 372 1.60 14.09 15.93
CA GLN A 372 0.20 13.86 16.26
C GLN A 372 -0.20 14.49 17.61
N ARG A 373 0.62 14.37 18.65
CA ARG A 373 0.37 14.99 19.95
C ARG A 373 0.27 16.51 19.86
N ARG A 374 1.21 17.17 19.15
CA ARG A 374 1.16 18.63 18.90
C ARG A 374 -0.06 19.04 18.08
N LEU A 375 -0.36 18.33 17.00
CA LEU A 375 -1.52 18.63 16.13
C LEU A 375 -2.86 18.44 16.86
N THR A 376 -3.00 17.37 17.65
CA THR A 376 -4.21 17.07 18.42
C THR A 376 -4.49 18.16 19.45
N ALA A 377 -3.46 18.64 20.15
CA ALA A 377 -3.58 19.75 21.10
C ALA A 377 -4.03 21.07 20.43
N ALA A 378 -3.71 21.27 19.15
CA ALA A 378 -4.16 22.41 18.34
C ALA A 378 -5.50 22.15 17.59
N GLY A 379 -6.17 21.01 17.81
CA GLY A 379 -7.44 20.66 17.17
C GLY A 379 -7.34 20.17 15.72
N TYR A 380 -6.14 19.80 15.25
CA TYR A 380 -5.92 19.24 13.91
C TYR A 380 -5.90 17.71 13.93
N THR A 381 -6.44 17.11 12.87
CA THR A 381 -6.43 15.66 12.62
C THR A 381 -5.23 15.30 11.72
N LEU A 382 -4.47 14.29 12.09
CA LEU A 382 -3.40 13.74 11.24
C LEU A 382 -3.96 12.70 10.25
N LEU A 383 -3.60 12.80 8.98
CA LEU A 383 -3.87 11.83 7.92
C LEU A 383 -2.53 11.24 7.42
N LEU A 384 -2.32 9.95 7.67
CA LEU A 384 -1.04 9.27 7.41
C LEU A 384 -1.11 8.38 6.16
N ALA A 385 -0.05 8.37 5.36
CA ALA A 385 0.15 7.46 4.23
C ALA A 385 1.64 7.05 4.07
N SER A 386 1.90 5.94 3.38
CA SER A 386 3.25 5.53 2.97
C SER A 386 3.49 5.69 1.46
N SER A 387 4.76 5.90 1.08
CA SER A 387 5.22 5.97 -0.32
C SER A 387 6.11 4.81 -0.74
N ASP A 388 6.55 3.93 0.17
CA ASP A 388 7.49 2.82 -0.09
C ASP A 388 8.78 3.28 -0.81
N TYR A 389 9.26 4.50 -0.47
CA TYR A 389 10.37 5.22 -1.14
C TYR A 389 10.18 5.54 -2.64
N ASP A 390 8.99 5.31 -3.21
CA ASP A 390 8.66 5.58 -4.62
C ASP A 390 8.03 6.99 -4.78
N PRO A 391 8.68 7.95 -5.47
CA PRO A 391 8.14 9.30 -5.65
C PRO A 391 6.83 9.35 -6.47
N GLY A 392 6.59 8.35 -7.32
CA GLY A 392 5.34 8.20 -8.07
C GLY A 392 4.21 7.62 -7.24
N LYS A 393 4.49 6.82 -6.21
CA LYS A 393 3.52 6.49 -5.14
C LYS A 393 3.27 7.70 -4.26
N GLU A 394 4.33 8.40 -3.83
CA GLU A 394 4.19 9.64 -3.04
C GLU A 394 3.27 10.64 -3.73
N LEU A 395 3.51 10.97 -5.00
CA LEU A 395 2.68 11.91 -5.76
C LEU A 395 1.21 11.47 -5.85
N LYS A 396 0.91 10.17 -5.85
CA LYS A 396 -0.47 9.65 -5.77
C LYS A 396 -1.08 9.91 -4.39
N GLN A 397 -0.34 9.70 -3.30
CA GLN A 397 -0.79 10.03 -1.94
C GLN A 397 -0.97 11.54 -1.76
N VAL A 398 -0.04 12.36 -2.25
CA VAL A 398 -0.14 13.83 -2.28
C VAL A 398 -1.43 14.25 -2.99
N ARG A 399 -1.71 13.69 -4.17
CA ARG A 399 -2.95 13.98 -4.93
C ARG A 399 -4.21 13.55 -4.17
N ALA A 400 -4.20 12.35 -3.54
CA ALA A 400 -5.33 11.83 -2.78
C ALA A 400 -5.63 12.67 -1.53
N LEU A 401 -4.65 12.88 -0.65
CA LEU A 401 -4.82 13.70 0.55
C LEU A 401 -5.20 15.15 0.20
N SER A 402 -4.60 15.72 -0.85
CA SER A 402 -4.93 17.06 -1.34
C SER A 402 -6.33 17.17 -1.99
N ALA A 403 -7.03 16.06 -2.23
CA ALA A 403 -8.44 16.06 -2.63
C ALA A 403 -9.40 16.10 -1.42
N HIS A 404 -8.95 15.65 -0.24
CA HIS A 404 -9.72 15.72 1.01
C HIS A 404 -9.63 17.09 1.71
N GLY A 405 -8.73 17.97 1.26
CA GLY A 405 -8.55 19.32 1.81
C GLY A 405 -7.61 19.33 3.01
N LEU A 406 -6.31 19.36 2.73
CA LEU A 406 -5.28 19.54 3.76
C LEU A 406 -5.08 21.01 4.10
N ALA A 407 -4.82 21.28 5.38
CA ALA A 407 -4.27 22.55 5.88
C ALA A 407 -2.73 22.60 5.76
N GLY A 408 -2.06 21.45 5.65
CA GLY A 408 -0.62 21.34 5.50
C GLY A 408 -0.14 19.89 5.31
N LEU A 409 1.11 19.69 4.93
CA LEU A 409 1.68 18.36 4.62
C LEU A 409 3.12 18.19 5.14
N MET A 410 3.39 17.13 5.89
CA MET A 410 4.73 16.63 6.18
C MET A 410 5.18 15.63 5.10
N LEU A 411 6.36 15.86 4.53
CA LEU A 411 7.09 14.94 3.64
C LEU A 411 8.37 14.47 4.33
N VAL A 412 8.99 13.39 3.84
CA VAL A 412 10.21 12.79 4.42
C VAL A 412 11.31 12.67 3.36
N GLY A 413 12.25 13.62 3.35
CA GLY A 413 13.34 13.70 2.39
C GLY A 413 13.41 15.04 1.67
N SER A 414 14.21 15.06 0.60
CA SER A 414 14.37 16.15 -0.36
C SER A 414 14.07 15.71 -1.80
N ARG A 415 14.25 14.40 -2.09
CA ARG A 415 13.98 13.78 -3.39
C ARG A 415 12.50 13.43 -3.56
N HIS A 416 11.72 14.39 -4.02
CA HIS A 416 10.31 14.26 -4.37
C HIS A 416 10.10 14.38 -5.90
N ASP A 417 8.95 13.95 -6.42
CA ASP A 417 8.58 14.29 -7.80
C ASP A 417 8.43 15.83 -7.90
N PRO A 418 9.03 16.53 -8.89
CA PRO A 418 8.86 17.97 -9.05
C PRO A 418 7.39 18.43 -9.12
N GLU A 419 6.49 17.56 -9.57
CA GLU A 419 5.05 17.79 -9.62
C GLU A 419 4.38 17.79 -8.23
N THR A 420 4.96 17.13 -7.21
CA THR A 420 4.52 17.26 -5.81
C THR A 420 4.57 18.72 -5.37
N TYR A 421 5.71 19.38 -5.59
CA TYR A 421 5.85 20.81 -5.25
C TYR A 421 4.97 21.72 -6.10
N ARG A 422 4.79 21.44 -7.40
CA ARG A 422 3.86 22.22 -8.25
C ARG A 422 2.43 22.14 -7.74
N LEU A 423 1.97 20.94 -7.36
CA LEU A 423 0.63 20.72 -6.83
C LEU A 423 0.42 21.45 -5.50
N LEU A 424 1.38 21.34 -4.58
CA LEU A 424 1.33 22.00 -3.28
C LEU A 424 1.29 23.53 -3.44
N ALA A 425 2.14 24.09 -4.32
CA ALA A 425 2.12 25.52 -4.64
C ALA A 425 0.79 25.96 -5.30
N ALA A 426 0.28 25.21 -6.28
CA ALA A 426 -0.96 25.53 -6.97
C ALA A 426 -2.19 25.49 -6.05
N LYS A 427 -2.21 24.58 -5.05
CA LYS A 427 -3.24 24.52 -4.01
C LYS A 427 -2.97 25.43 -2.80
N ARG A 428 -1.80 26.09 -2.74
CA ARG A 428 -1.29 26.85 -1.59
C ARG A 428 -1.28 26.05 -0.28
N ILE A 429 -0.96 24.76 -0.34
CA ILE A 429 -0.82 23.90 0.85
C ILE A 429 0.60 24.10 1.44
N PRO A 430 0.74 24.58 2.69
CA PRO A 430 2.01 24.58 3.42
C PRO A 430 2.59 23.17 3.52
N TYR A 431 3.91 23.06 3.39
CA TYR A 431 4.60 21.77 3.54
C TYR A 431 5.95 21.93 4.25
N VAL A 432 6.44 20.82 4.80
CA VAL A 432 7.76 20.70 5.43
C VAL A 432 8.40 19.36 5.10
N ASN A 433 9.68 19.41 4.73
CA ASN A 433 10.53 18.28 4.40
C ASN A 433 11.28 17.82 5.64
N THR A 434 11.04 16.61 6.12
CA THR A 434 11.66 16.09 7.35
C THR A 434 12.83 15.15 7.10
N TRP A 435 13.67 14.95 8.11
CA TRP A 435 14.86 14.06 8.11
C TRP A 435 16.04 14.53 7.24
N VAL A 436 15.95 15.72 6.67
CA VAL A 436 16.98 16.38 5.85
C VAL A 436 17.11 17.85 6.25
N VAL A 437 18.18 18.50 5.79
CA VAL A 437 18.29 19.96 5.75
C VAL A 437 18.30 20.37 4.28
N ASP A 438 17.30 21.12 3.86
CA ASP A 438 17.13 21.61 2.49
C ASP A 438 17.31 23.15 2.47
N ALA A 439 17.89 23.67 1.39
CA ALA A 439 18.16 25.10 1.19
C ALA A 439 17.15 25.79 0.26
N LYS A 440 16.28 25.02 -0.40
CA LYS A 440 15.23 25.48 -1.34
C LYS A 440 13.84 25.28 -0.77
N HIS A 441 13.64 24.21 -0.02
CA HIS A 441 12.35 23.81 0.55
C HIS A 441 12.37 23.90 2.08
N PRO A 442 11.23 24.22 2.74
CA PRO A 442 11.20 24.29 4.18
C PRO A 442 11.49 22.93 4.82
N SER A 443 12.36 22.86 5.83
CA SER A 443 12.87 21.56 6.32
C SER A 443 13.16 21.46 7.81
N VAL A 444 13.08 20.24 8.35
CA VAL A 444 13.39 19.89 9.75
C VAL A 444 14.16 18.57 9.78
N GLY A 445 15.44 18.59 10.15
CA GLY A 445 16.22 17.35 10.18
C GLY A 445 17.73 17.54 10.30
N PHE A 446 18.46 16.61 9.70
CA PHE A 446 19.88 16.38 10.01
C PHE A 446 20.78 16.59 8.79
N ASP A 447 22.01 17.09 9.02
CA ASP A 447 23.11 16.92 8.06
C ASP A 447 23.52 15.44 8.05
N ASN A 448 22.95 14.72 7.08
CA ASN A 448 23.22 13.30 6.86
C ASN A 448 24.68 13.05 6.42
N ARG A 449 25.33 14.03 5.79
CA ARG A 449 26.74 13.94 5.38
C ARG A 449 27.68 14.12 6.57
N ALA A 450 27.35 15.01 7.51
CA ALA A 450 28.01 15.08 8.82
C ALA A 450 27.86 13.77 9.61
N ILE A 451 26.66 13.19 9.69
CA ILE A 451 26.44 11.88 10.33
C ILE A 451 27.38 10.82 9.74
N GLY A 452 27.43 10.71 8.40
CA GLY A 452 28.32 9.78 7.71
C GLY A 452 29.81 9.98 8.03
N ARG A 453 30.27 11.24 8.04
CA ARG A 453 31.65 11.59 8.42
C ARG A 453 31.95 11.25 9.87
N THR A 454 31.05 11.54 10.81
CA THR A 454 31.27 11.34 12.25
C THR A 454 31.47 9.87 12.59
N VAL A 455 30.62 8.97 12.09
CA VAL A 455 30.75 7.51 12.37
C VAL A 455 31.99 6.92 11.70
N ALA A 456 32.31 7.35 10.47
CA ALA A 456 33.51 6.90 9.78
C ALA A 456 34.80 7.39 10.49
N ASN A 457 34.89 8.67 10.86
CA ASN A 457 36.03 9.21 11.60
C ASN A 457 36.24 8.47 12.93
N TYR A 458 35.18 8.24 13.71
CA TYR A 458 35.26 7.48 14.96
C TYR A 458 35.92 6.09 14.78
N LEU A 459 35.52 5.33 13.74
CA LEU A 459 36.15 4.04 13.44
C LEU A 459 37.59 4.19 12.92
N LEU A 460 37.89 5.23 12.15
CA LEU A 460 39.24 5.54 11.67
C LEU A 460 40.17 5.99 12.83
N ASP A 461 39.62 6.52 13.91
CA ASP A 461 40.35 6.95 15.12
C ASP A 461 40.55 5.80 16.12
N LEU A 462 39.64 4.82 16.14
CA LEU A 462 39.88 3.47 16.69
C LEU A 462 40.93 2.66 15.90
N GLY A 463 41.53 3.25 14.87
CA GLY A 463 42.62 2.67 14.09
C GLY A 463 42.19 1.78 12.92
N HIS A 464 40.88 1.62 12.66
CA HIS A 464 40.43 0.82 11.53
C HIS A 464 40.88 1.46 10.20
N ARG A 465 41.20 0.62 9.22
CA ARG A 465 41.58 1.04 7.85
C ARG A 465 40.82 0.31 6.75
N GLU A 466 40.10 -0.74 7.12
CA GLU A 466 39.30 -1.59 6.22
C GLU A 466 37.85 -1.52 6.69
N LEU A 467 37.08 -0.55 6.15
CA LEU A 467 35.69 -0.29 6.52
C LEU A 467 34.73 -0.90 5.48
N GLY A 468 33.73 -1.64 5.97
CA GLY A 468 32.56 -2.06 5.18
C GLY A 468 31.35 -1.19 5.46
N VAL A 469 30.40 -1.16 4.53
CA VAL A 469 29.13 -0.43 4.65
C VAL A 469 27.98 -1.33 4.23
N ILE A 470 27.00 -1.49 5.12
CA ILE A 470 25.71 -2.13 4.84
C ILE A 470 24.65 -1.03 4.83
N ALA A 471 24.26 -0.54 3.66
CA ALA A 471 23.38 0.62 3.49
C ALA A 471 21.96 0.23 3.06
N GLN A 472 21.00 1.10 3.37
CA GLN A 472 19.75 1.18 2.60
C GLN A 472 20.08 1.61 1.16
N GLN A 473 19.32 1.14 0.17
CA GLN A 473 19.47 1.50 -1.24
C GLN A 473 19.54 3.03 -1.46
N SER A 474 20.71 3.51 -1.88
CA SER A 474 21.02 4.95 -2.01
C SER A 474 20.31 5.64 -3.17
N LEU A 475 19.81 4.87 -4.15
CA LEU A 475 18.94 5.38 -5.22
C LEU A 475 17.55 5.78 -4.71
N GLU A 476 17.08 5.10 -3.65
CA GLU A 476 15.74 5.25 -3.05
C GLU A 476 15.75 6.18 -1.83
N SER A 477 16.88 6.24 -1.09
CA SER A 477 17.03 7.05 0.12
C SER A 477 18.14 8.08 -0.05
N ASP A 478 17.76 9.33 -0.31
CA ASP A 478 18.66 10.50 -0.39
C ASP A 478 19.50 10.68 0.88
N ARG A 479 18.89 10.49 2.05
CA ARG A 479 19.54 10.44 3.37
C ARG A 479 20.65 9.39 3.43
N ALA A 480 20.43 8.20 2.85
CA ALA A 480 21.44 7.14 2.82
C ALA A 480 22.57 7.46 1.84
N ALA A 481 22.26 8.07 0.68
CA ALA A 481 23.26 8.57 -0.26
C ALA A 481 24.17 9.63 0.36
N GLU A 482 23.62 10.60 1.10
CA GLU A 482 24.38 11.64 1.79
C GLU A 482 25.23 11.08 2.94
N ARG A 483 24.71 10.11 3.72
CA ARG A 483 25.52 9.37 4.70
C ARG A 483 26.69 8.64 4.03
N LEU A 484 26.44 7.96 2.91
CA LEU A 484 27.49 7.26 2.15
C LEU A 484 28.53 8.23 1.57
N ALA A 485 28.12 9.41 1.10
CA ALA A 485 29.03 10.48 0.69
C ALA A 485 29.94 10.92 1.85
N GLY A 486 29.36 11.13 3.04
CA GLY A 486 30.13 11.48 4.25
C GLY A 486 31.15 10.40 4.66
N VAL A 487 30.78 9.11 4.57
CA VAL A 487 31.72 8.00 4.82
C VAL A 487 32.87 7.99 3.81
N ARG A 488 32.58 8.27 2.53
CA ARG A 488 33.62 8.37 1.48
C ARG A 488 34.53 9.59 1.68
N GLU A 489 34.01 10.72 2.14
CA GLU A 489 34.80 11.92 2.48
C GLU A 489 35.77 11.64 3.64
N ALA A 490 35.29 11.01 4.72
CA ALA A 490 36.14 10.65 5.88
C ALA A 490 37.26 9.66 5.51
N LEU A 491 36.96 8.67 4.68
CA LEU A 491 37.96 7.75 4.13
C LEU A 491 38.99 8.49 3.27
N ALA A 492 38.55 9.34 2.33
CA ALA A 492 39.44 10.10 1.45
C ALA A 492 40.37 11.03 2.24
N ALA A 493 39.88 11.67 3.31
CA ALA A 493 40.67 12.51 4.21
C ALA A 493 41.76 11.74 4.99
N ARG A 494 41.70 10.40 5.04
CA ARG A 494 42.74 9.51 5.59
C ARG A 494 43.55 8.78 4.51
N GLY A 495 43.40 9.16 3.23
CA GLY A 495 44.07 8.50 2.10
C GLY A 495 43.51 7.12 1.74
N LEU A 496 42.27 6.84 2.14
CA LEU A 496 41.60 5.54 1.96
C LEU A 496 40.44 5.65 0.97
N GLY A 497 40.06 4.52 0.37
CA GLY A 497 38.85 4.38 -0.43
C GLY A 497 37.90 3.34 0.16
N LEU A 498 36.61 3.44 -0.17
CA LEU A 498 35.61 2.38 0.07
C LEU A 498 35.51 1.50 -1.19
N PRO A 499 36.02 0.24 -1.17
CA PRO A 499 35.90 -0.67 -2.30
C PRO A 499 34.45 -1.02 -2.57
N GLN A 500 34.04 -1.13 -3.83
CA GLN A 500 32.65 -1.45 -4.17
C GLN A 500 32.22 -2.85 -3.69
N ALA A 501 33.16 -3.78 -3.52
CA ALA A 501 32.91 -5.09 -2.91
C ALA A 501 32.58 -5.03 -1.39
N TRP A 502 32.87 -3.89 -0.74
CA TRP A 502 32.59 -3.64 0.67
C TRP A 502 31.41 -2.69 0.92
N LEU A 503 30.74 -2.23 -0.15
CA LEU A 503 29.45 -1.55 -0.07
C LEU A 503 28.35 -2.53 -0.47
N ILE A 504 27.51 -2.94 0.48
CA ILE A 504 26.34 -3.78 0.24
C ILE A 504 25.07 -2.95 0.48
N GLU A 505 24.26 -2.77 -0.55
CA GLU A 505 22.97 -2.07 -0.49
C GLU A 505 21.81 -3.08 -0.46
N ARG A 506 20.86 -2.88 0.45
CA ARG A 506 19.67 -3.73 0.68
C ARG A 506 18.48 -2.89 1.16
N SER A 507 17.37 -3.55 1.52
CA SER A 507 16.31 -2.95 2.34
C SER A 507 16.75 -2.79 3.80
N HIS A 508 15.87 -2.34 4.68
CA HIS A 508 16.13 -2.10 6.11
C HIS A 508 15.87 -3.30 7.04
N LYS A 509 15.67 -4.52 6.53
CA LYS A 509 15.23 -5.68 7.33
C LYS A 509 16.39 -6.44 8.00
N ILE A 510 16.12 -7.08 9.15
CA ILE A 510 17.14 -7.81 9.95
C ILE A 510 17.85 -8.90 9.11
N ALA A 511 17.08 -9.67 8.33
CA ALA A 511 17.63 -10.71 7.45
C ALA A 511 18.56 -10.15 6.35
N ASP A 512 18.35 -8.90 5.90
CA ASP A 512 19.25 -8.25 4.96
C ASP A 512 20.59 -7.90 5.59
N GLY A 513 20.60 -7.49 6.87
CA GLY A 513 21.83 -7.27 7.63
C GLY A 513 22.66 -8.57 7.78
N GLN A 514 21.99 -9.70 8.00
CA GLN A 514 22.64 -11.02 8.05
C GLN A 514 23.28 -11.39 6.70
N VAL A 515 22.48 -11.37 5.62
CA VAL A 515 22.96 -11.70 4.27
C VAL A 515 24.08 -10.77 3.81
N ALA A 516 23.99 -9.48 4.15
CA ALA A 516 25.01 -8.50 3.82
C ALA A 516 26.33 -8.74 4.58
N LEU A 517 26.29 -9.01 5.89
CA LEU A 517 27.51 -9.31 6.63
C LEU A 517 28.17 -10.61 6.16
N ARG A 518 27.38 -11.68 5.92
CA ARG A 518 27.89 -12.95 5.38
C ARG A 518 28.67 -12.72 4.09
N ARG A 519 28.15 -11.87 3.20
CA ARG A 519 28.80 -11.49 1.94
C ARG A 519 30.09 -10.68 2.15
N LEU A 520 30.12 -9.74 3.11
CA LEU A 520 31.34 -8.99 3.45
C LEU A 520 32.45 -9.90 4.01
N MET A 521 32.06 -10.90 4.81
CA MET A 521 33.00 -11.83 5.47
C MET A 521 33.41 -13.03 4.61
N ALA A 522 32.76 -13.27 3.47
CA ALA A 522 33.16 -14.30 2.52
C ALA A 522 34.46 -13.96 1.75
N GLY A 523 34.89 -12.69 1.74
CA GLY A 523 36.06 -12.23 0.98
C GLY A 523 37.42 -12.64 1.57
N PRO A 524 38.49 -12.69 0.74
CA PRO A 524 39.86 -12.96 1.19
C PRO A 524 40.52 -11.78 1.91
N ARG A 525 40.07 -10.55 1.63
CA ARG A 525 40.21 -9.39 2.53
C ARG A 525 38.83 -9.02 3.05
N ARG A 526 38.73 -8.85 4.37
CA ARG A 526 37.50 -8.57 5.11
C ARG A 526 37.62 -7.20 5.78
N PRO A 527 36.53 -6.43 5.89
CA PRO A 527 36.57 -5.21 6.69
C PRO A 527 36.72 -5.56 8.18
N THR A 528 37.45 -4.73 8.93
CA THR A 528 37.59 -4.85 10.40
C THR A 528 36.55 -4.03 11.16
N ALA A 529 35.83 -3.14 10.47
CA ALA A 529 34.63 -2.50 10.99
C ALA A 529 33.55 -2.38 9.92
N VAL A 530 32.28 -2.45 10.31
CA VAL A 530 31.13 -2.31 9.40
C VAL A 530 30.18 -1.23 9.90
N LEU A 531 29.88 -0.26 9.03
CA LEU A 531 28.84 0.75 9.25
C LEU A 531 27.52 0.26 8.66
N CYS A 532 26.53 0.02 9.52
CA CYS A 532 25.17 -0.29 9.13
C CYS A 532 24.33 1.00 9.05
N GLY A 533 23.59 1.18 7.95
CA GLY A 533 22.81 2.39 7.66
C GLY A 533 21.54 2.56 8.48
N THR A 534 21.18 1.56 9.30
CA THR A 534 20.16 1.55 10.37
C THR A 534 20.56 0.54 11.46
N ASP A 535 20.04 0.69 12.67
CA ASP A 535 20.21 -0.28 13.76
C ASP A 535 19.59 -1.65 13.44
N THR A 536 18.51 -1.71 12.65
CA THR A 536 17.88 -2.96 12.21
C THR A 536 18.83 -3.79 11.33
N LEU A 537 19.64 -3.12 10.50
CA LEU A 537 20.71 -3.76 9.73
C LEU A 537 21.89 -4.16 10.63
N ALA A 538 22.22 -3.34 11.65
CA ALA A 538 23.26 -3.66 12.62
C ALA A 538 22.92 -4.87 13.50
N LEU A 539 21.65 -5.01 13.92
CA LEU A 539 21.13 -6.20 14.60
C LEU A 539 21.26 -7.45 13.72
N GLY A 540 20.93 -7.34 12.43
CA GLY A 540 21.17 -8.40 11.45
C GLY A 540 22.64 -8.81 11.38
N ALA A 541 23.54 -7.83 11.29
CA ALA A 541 24.98 -8.05 11.28
C ALA A 541 25.49 -8.67 12.61
N LEU A 542 25.01 -8.23 13.77
CA LEU A 542 25.38 -8.80 15.08
C LEU A 542 24.96 -10.28 15.22
N VAL A 543 23.78 -10.65 14.72
CA VAL A 543 23.32 -12.05 14.71
C VAL A 543 24.19 -12.90 13.78
N GLU A 544 24.51 -12.41 12.59
CA GLU A 544 25.38 -13.13 11.65
C GLU A 544 26.84 -13.22 12.12
N ALA A 545 27.38 -12.18 12.75
CA ALA A 545 28.73 -12.20 13.31
C ALA A 545 28.87 -13.35 14.32
N ARG A 546 27.87 -13.52 15.19
CA ARG A 546 27.79 -14.64 16.14
C ARG A 546 27.66 -15.99 15.43
N ALA A 547 26.86 -16.09 14.36
CA ALA A 547 26.72 -17.30 13.55
C ALA A 547 28.00 -17.70 12.81
N LEU A 548 28.84 -16.73 12.44
CA LEU A 548 30.17 -16.91 11.83
C LEU A 548 31.29 -17.13 12.88
N GLY A 549 30.98 -17.13 14.18
CA GLY A 549 31.95 -17.26 15.26
C GLY A 549 32.86 -16.04 15.46
N LEU A 550 32.50 -14.87 14.91
CA LEU A 550 33.26 -13.63 15.04
C LEU A 550 32.92 -12.94 16.37
N SER A 551 33.95 -12.54 17.12
CA SER A 551 33.75 -11.70 18.29
C SER A 551 33.53 -10.24 17.88
N VAL A 552 32.53 -9.61 18.49
CA VAL A 552 32.27 -8.17 18.37
C VAL A 552 32.51 -7.57 19.76
N PRO A 553 33.42 -6.62 19.95
CA PRO A 553 34.18 -5.88 18.92
C PRO A 553 35.52 -6.53 18.50
N GLY A 554 35.90 -7.67 19.09
CA GLY A 554 37.29 -8.18 19.06
C GLY A 554 37.86 -8.53 17.68
N ASP A 555 37.06 -9.15 16.80
CA ASP A 555 37.42 -9.42 15.40
C ASP A 555 36.82 -8.37 14.45
N LEU A 556 35.71 -7.75 14.86
CA LEU A 556 34.88 -6.89 14.02
C LEU A 556 34.15 -5.84 14.87
N SER A 557 34.38 -4.55 14.59
CA SER A 557 33.54 -3.45 15.09
C SER A 557 32.26 -3.31 14.25
N ILE A 558 31.11 -3.08 14.88
CA ILE A 558 29.83 -2.82 14.18
C ILE A 558 29.19 -1.54 14.73
N THR A 559 28.78 -0.62 13.85
CA THR A 559 28.00 0.58 14.21
C THR A 559 26.65 0.61 13.50
N GLY A 560 25.61 1.09 14.19
CA GLY A 560 24.29 1.34 13.62
C GLY A 560 23.98 2.82 13.38
N LEU A 561 22.69 3.09 13.17
CA LEU A 561 22.11 4.43 13.09
C LEU A 561 20.64 4.38 13.56
N ASN A 562 20.27 5.42 14.31
CA ASN A 562 18.96 5.86 14.82
C ASN A 562 18.92 5.90 16.36
N ASP A 563 19.59 4.95 17.03
CA ASP A 563 19.49 4.65 18.47
C ASP A 563 18.10 4.18 18.90
N ILE A 564 17.58 3.16 18.19
CA ILE A 564 16.33 2.49 18.57
C ILE A 564 16.47 1.83 19.95
N ASP A 565 15.38 1.78 20.71
CA ASP A 565 15.31 1.28 22.10
C ASP A 565 16.16 0.01 22.36
N VAL A 566 15.94 -1.04 21.56
CA VAL A 566 16.63 -2.33 21.71
C VAL A 566 18.15 -2.26 21.51
N ALA A 567 18.70 -1.21 20.87
CA ALA A 567 20.14 -1.05 20.59
C ALA A 567 20.99 -1.05 21.88
N ALA A 568 20.46 -0.50 22.98
CA ALA A 568 21.11 -0.53 24.28
C ALA A 568 21.13 -1.93 24.93
N HIS A 569 20.21 -2.81 24.52
CA HIS A 569 19.96 -4.12 25.11
C HIS A 569 20.51 -5.30 24.27
N LEU A 570 21.19 -5.02 23.16
CA LEU A 570 21.87 -6.04 22.36
C LEU A 570 23.11 -6.60 23.08
N THR A 571 23.65 -7.71 22.57
CA THR A 571 24.86 -8.35 23.12
C THR A 571 25.87 -8.64 22.00
N PRO A 572 26.92 -7.82 21.84
CA PRO A 572 27.21 -6.57 22.58
C PRO A 572 26.19 -5.46 22.31
N ALA A 573 26.07 -4.52 23.25
CA ALA A 573 25.23 -3.33 23.10
C ALA A 573 25.77 -2.42 21.99
N LEU A 574 24.89 -1.89 21.15
CA LEU A 574 25.23 -1.33 19.84
C LEU A 574 25.67 0.14 19.92
N THR A 575 26.86 0.44 19.42
CA THR A 575 27.31 1.79 19.09
C THR A 575 26.52 2.30 17.89
N THR A 576 25.92 3.48 18.00
CA THR A 576 24.99 4.01 16.98
C THR A 576 24.86 5.52 17.11
N VAL A 577 24.33 6.20 16.09
CA VAL A 577 24.02 7.63 16.15
C VAL A 577 22.54 7.84 16.48
N ARG A 578 22.28 8.49 17.61
CA ARG A 578 20.94 8.92 18.04
C ARG A 578 20.45 10.07 17.18
N LEU A 579 19.23 9.92 16.65
CA LEU A 579 18.48 10.95 15.94
C LEU A 579 17.22 11.29 16.76
N PRO A 580 17.09 12.50 17.34
CA PRO A 580 15.88 12.95 18.05
C PRO A 580 14.64 13.02 17.13
N ALA A 581 14.00 11.88 16.95
CA ALA A 581 12.83 11.70 16.07
C ALA A 581 11.61 12.49 16.55
N ASP A 582 11.45 12.56 17.87
CA ASP A 582 10.41 13.33 18.56
C ASP A 582 10.59 14.84 18.36
N GLU A 583 11.83 15.35 18.41
CA GLU A 583 12.12 16.75 18.04
C GLU A 583 11.77 17.03 16.57
N VAL A 584 12.09 16.11 15.65
CA VAL A 584 11.72 16.27 14.23
C VAL A 584 10.20 16.37 14.07
N GLY A 585 9.44 15.50 14.74
CA GLY A 585 7.97 15.53 14.74
C GLY A 585 7.38 16.79 15.38
N ALA A 586 7.89 17.20 16.54
CA ALA A 586 7.42 18.38 17.26
C ALA A 586 7.68 19.67 16.47
N ARG A 587 8.92 19.88 16.01
CA ARG A 587 9.28 21.07 15.21
C ARG A 587 8.56 21.11 13.86
N ALA A 588 8.27 19.94 13.24
CA ALA A 588 7.47 19.87 12.02
C ALA A 588 5.99 20.27 12.26
N ALA A 589 5.39 19.87 13.40
CA ALA A 589 4.06 20.32 13.77
C ALA A 589 4.05 21.84 14.05
N GLU A 590 5.01 22.33 14.83
CA GLU A 590 5.13 23.75 15.19
C GLU A 590 5.28 24.63 13.95
N TYR A 591 6.11 24.22 12.97
CA TYR A 591 6.19 24.88 11.66
C TYR A 591 4.86 24.86 10.90
N LEU A 592 4.21 23.69 10.77
CA LEU A 592 2.97 23.56 9.98
C LEU A 592 1.82 24.36 10.60
N LEU A 593 1.66 24.33 11.93
CA LEU A 593 0.67 25.11 12.66
C LEU A 593 0.89 26.62 12.46
N ALA A 594 2.13 27.10 12.62
CA ALA A 594 2.46 28.50 12.35
C ALA A 594 2.10 28.91 10.91
N LYS A 595 2.36 28.06 9.90
CA LYS A 595 1.94 28.34 8.52
C LYS A 595 0.42 28.30 8.31
N CYS A 596 -0.32 27.44 9.01
CA CYS A 596 -1.79 27.41 8.97
C CYS A 596 -2.41 28.69 9.58
N GLU A 597 -1.74 29.29 10.57
CA GLU A 597 -2.15 30.53 11.23
C GLU A 597 -1.64 31.80 10.54
N GLY A 598 -0.82 31.67 9.48
CA GLY A 598 -0.21 32.80 8.76
C GLY A 598 0.99 33.44 9.47
N GLN A 599 1.52 32.80 10.51
CA GLN A 599 2.63 33.28 11.33
C GLN A 599 4.00 33.08 10.63
N PRO A 600 5.01 33.90 10.98
CA PRO A 600 6.39 33.62 10.59
C PRO A 600 6.87 32.31 11.21
N ALA A 601 7.63 31.55 10.44
CA ALA A 601 8.29 30.32 10.91
C ALA A 601 9.60 30.15 10.12
N PRO A 602 10.69 29.64 10.74
CA PRO A 602 11.96 29.39 10.07
C PRO A 602 11.78 28.55 8.81
N VAL A 603 12.56 28.81 7.77
CA VAL A 603 12.52 27.97 6.56
C VAL A 603 13.10 26.60 6.86
N SER A 604 14.31 26.54 7.42
CA SER A 604 14.99 25.27 7.72
C SER A 604 15.50 25.23 9.16
N SER A 605 15.30 24.11 9.84
CA SER A 605 15.70 23.85 11.23
C SER A 605 16.59 22.61 11.30
N VAL A 606 17.85 22.80 11.69
CA VAL A 606 18.76 21.69 11.98
C VAL A 606 18.44 21.13 13.37
N VAL A 607 18.33 19.80 13.47
CA VAL A 607 18.21 19.05 14.73
C VAL A 607 19.58 18.44 15.05
N PRO A 608 20.08 18.52 16.30
CA PRO A 608 21.36 17.92 16.66
C PRO A 608 21.28 16.38 16.64
N PHE A 609 22.42 15.72 16.43
CA PHE A 609 22.56 14.27 16.55
C PHE A 609 23.76 13.94 17.44
N SER A 610 23.77 12.74 18.02
CA SER A 610 24.84 12.31 18.94
C SER A 610 25.31 10.89 18.63
N LEU A 611 26.63 10.68 18.56
CA LEU A 611 27.20 9.33 18.54
C LEU A 611 27.16 8.73 19.95
N ILE A 612 26.40 7.66 20.11
CA ILE A 612 26.26 6.90 21.34
C ILE A 612 27.21 5.70 21.28
N VAL A 613 28.36 5.80 21.93
CA VAL A 613 29.36 4.73 22.01
C VAL A 613 28.91 3.66 23.00
N ARG A 614 28.93 2.39 22.59
CA ARG A 614 28.65 1.20 23.40
C ARG A 614 29.65 0.08 23.07
N ALA A 615 29.35 -1.15 23.50
CA ALA A 615 30.27 -2.28 23.48
C ALA A 615 30.52 -2.89 22.08
N SER A 616 29.75 -2.56 21.04
CA SER A 616 29.92 -3.18 19.70
C SER A 616 31.09 -2.63 18.87
N THR A 617 31.87 -1.69 19.41
CA THR A 617 33.05 -1.12 18.76
C THR A 617 34.26 -1.06 19.69
N GLY A 618 35.45 -1.27 19.14
CA GLY A 618 36.71 -1.23 19.88
C GLY A 618 37.90 -0.98 18.96
N PRO A 619 39.14 -0.97 19.50
CA PRO A 619 40.35 -0.77 18.72
C PRO A 619 40.51 -1.82 17.61
N ALA A 620 41.04 -1.41 16.46
CA ALA A 620 41.17 -2.30 15.32
C ALA A 620 42.01 -3.57 15.63
N PRO A 621 41.59 -4.76 15.17
CA PRO A 621 42.33 -6.00 15.38
C PRO A 621 43.78 -5.88 14.92
N ARG A 622 44.73 -6.25 15.79
CA ARG A 622 46.15 -6.28 15.43
C ARG A 622 46.37 -7.30 14.33
N SER A 623 46.61 -6.81 13.10
CA SER A 623 46.91 -7.64 11.94
C SER A 623 48.03 -8.64 12.27
N ALA A 624 47.68 -9.92 12.31
CA ALA A 624 48.62 -11.03 12.46
C ALA A 624 49.40 -11.21 11.14
N ARG A 625 50.24 -10.23 10.82
CA ARG A 625 51.15 -10.21 9.67
C ARG A 625 52.15 -11.36 9.81
N LYS A 626 51.74 -12.55 9.36
CA LYS A 626 52.60 -13.74 9.26
C LYS A 626 53.86 -13.34 8.48
N ALA A 627 54.99 -13.26 9.19
CA ALA A 627 56.29 -13.21 8.53
C ALA A 627 56.41 -14.48 7.67
N PRO A 628 56.93 -14.39 6.44
CA PRO A 628 57.21 -15.58 5.65
C PRO A 628 58.18 -16.46 6.43
N ARG A 629 57.80 -17.73 6.69
CA ARG A 629 58.75 -18.70 7.25
C ARG A 629 59.89 -18.85 6.24
N ALA A 630 61.11 -18.47 6.66
CA ALA A 630 62.30 -18.75 5.87
C ALA A 630 62.38 -20.26 5.62
N SER A 631 62.43 -20.65 4.35
CA SER A 631 62.60 -22.05 3.95
C SER A 631 64.03 -22.49 4.24
N THR A 632 64.27 -22.98 5.46
CA THR A 632 65.50 -23.70 5.81
C THR A 632 65.54 -25.02 5.05
N GLY A 633 66.02 -24.96 3.81
CA GLY A 633 66.30 -26.15 3.02
C GLY A 633 67.35 -26.99 3.73
N LYS A 634 67.03 -28.24 4.04
CA LYS A 634 68.05 -29.25 4.32
C LYS A 634 68.38 -29.94 3.01
N GLY A 635 69.62 -29.76 2.54
CA GLY A 635 70.30 -30.82 1.81
C GLY A 635 70.74 -31.91 2.81
N GLY A 636 70.88 -33.14 2.32
CA GLY A 636 71.06 -34.35 3.11
C GLY A 636 70.31 -35.49 2.45
#